data_AF-A0A9J9FSH0-F1
#
_entry.id   AF-A0A9J9FSH0-F1
#
_cell.length_a   1.000
_cell.length_b   1.000
_cell.length_c   1.000
_cell.angle_alpha   90.00
_cell.angle_beta   90.00
_cell.angle_gamma   90.00
#
_symmetry.space_group_name_H-M   'P 1'
#
loop_
_entity.id
_entity.type
_entity.pdbx_description
1 polymer ?
#
loop_
_entity_poly.entity_id
_entity_poly.type
_entity_poly.pdbx_seq_one_letter_code
_entity_poly.pdbx_strand_id
1 'polypeptide(L)'
;MQIATITTRYDAIEDRILLAVADADDIQARLWLTRRMTQRLVAALVDGVQRQIAEPPAARAEVKVAALAAANVYAQLQARISKKPAPPVEPPSAAPQHLIQEIGVRNGRNGARILEFRCRDRGPATLMLSLTEQRQWLESLKSACGAAHWALDVWPGWMAPGAQDGE
;
A
#
# COMPACT_ATOMS: atom_id res chain seq x y z
N MET A 1 10.57 -13.66 -7.90
CA MET A 1 9.43 -13.23 -8.74
C MET A 1 9.40 -11.72 -8.77
N GLN A 2 9.22 -11.10 -9.95
CA GLN A 2 9.04 -9.63 -10.07
C GLN A 2 7.56 -9.35 -10.32
N ILE A 3 6.89 -8.75 -9.34
CA ILE A 3 5.44 -8.52 -9.39
C ILE A 3 5.14 -7.36 -10.33
N ALA A 4 4.30 -7.62 -11.33
CA ALA A 4 3.79 -6.64 -12.28
C ALA A 4 2.39 -6.15 -11.88
N THR A 5 1.55 -7.06 -11.38
CA THR A 5 0.17 -6.76 -10.98
C THR A 5 -0.10 -7.26 -9.56
N ILE A 6 -0.79 -6.46 -8.77
CA ILE A 6 -1.18 -6.79 -7.40
C ILE A 6 -2.64 -6.44 -7.15
N THR A 7 -3.39 -7.36 -6.56
CA THR A 7 -4.76 -7.15 -6.09
C THR A 7 -4.82 -7.48 -4.60
N THR A 8 -5.44 -6.59 -3.82
CA THR A 8 -5.45 -6.64 -2.36
C THR A 8 -6.88 -6.79 -1.86
N ARG A 9 -7.13 -7.82 -1.03
CA ARG A 9 -8.42 -8.01 -0.37
C ARG A 9 -8.25 -8.59 1.02
N TYR A 10 -9.21 -8.36 1.89
CA TYR A 10 -9.32 -9.10 3.13
C TYR A 10 -9.95 -10.47 2.87
N ASP A 11 -9.51 -11.48 3.61
CA ASP A 11 -10.10 -12.81 3.65
C ASP A 11 -10.54 -13.13 5.09
N ALA A 12 -11.85 -13.29 5.27
CA ALA A 12 -12.46 -13.47 6.59
C ALA A 12 -12.26 -14.87 7.17
N ILE A 13 -11.98 -15.88 6.34
CA ILE A 13 -11.76 -17.26 6.80
C ILE A 13 -10.35 -17.37 7.41
N GLU A 14 -9.35 -16.84 6.70
CA GLU A 14 -7.96 -16.83 7.16
C GLU A 14 -7.66 -15.73 8.18
N ASP A 15 -8.56 -14.75 8.33
CA ASP A 15 -8.36 -13.49 9.04
C ASP A 15 -7.06 -12.76 8.63
N ARG A 16 -6.86 -12.64 7.32
CA ARG A 16 -5.64 -12.11 6.71
C ARG A 16 -5.93 -11.25 5.50
N ILE A 17 -4.97 -10.39 5.16
CA ILE A 17 -5.00 -9.70 3.88
C ILE A 17 -4.32 -10.58 2.84
N LEU A 18 -5.04 -10.87 1.76
CA LEU A 18 -4.51 -11.52 0.57
C LEU A 18 -3.94 -10.47 -0.38
N LEU A 19 -2.70 -10.71 -0.82
CA LEU A 19 -2.11 -10.11 -2.00
C LEU A 19 -2.09 -11.16 -3.11
N ALA A 20 -3.06 -11.06 -4.01
CA ALA A 20 -2.99 -11.76 -5.28
C ALA A 20 -1.98 -11.05 -6.18
N VAL A 21 -1.00 -11.78 -6.71
CA VAL A 21 0.09 -11.21 -7.51
C VAL A 21 0.29 -11.97 -8.80
N ALA A 22 0.69 -11.26 -9.85
CA ALA A 22 1.18 -11.82 -11.11
C ALA A 22 2.50 -11.13 -11.50
N ASP A 23 3.39 -11.85 -12.17
CA ASP A 23 4.54 -11.25 -12.87
C ASP A 23 4.22 -10.96 -14.34
N ALA A 24 5.22 -10.53 -15.10
CA ALA A 24 5.06 -10.18 -16.51
C ALA A 24 4.77 -11.40 -17.41
N ASP A 25 5.07 -12.61 -16.94
CA ASP A 25 4.79 -13.88 -17.62
C ASP A 25 3.45 -14.48 -17.17
N ASP A 26 2.62 -13.70 -16.46
CA ASP A 26 1.35 -14.10 -15.85
C ASP A 26 1.46 -15.29 -14.87
N ILE A 27 2.62 -15.46 -14.24
CA ILE A 27 2.77 -16.44 -13.17
C ILE A 27 2.13 -15.88 -11.90
N GLN A 28 1.03 -16.50 -11.48
CA GLN A 28 0.20 -16.02 -10.38
C GLN A 28 0.51 -16.71 -9.06
N ALA A 29 0.45 -15.95 -7.96
CA ALA A 29 0.60 -16.48 -6.61
C ALA A 29 -0.27 -15.71 -5.59
N ARG A 30 -0.50 -16.33 -4.44
CA ARG A 30 -1.20 -15.75 -3.29
C ARG A 30 -0.19 -15.49 -2.18
N LEU A 31 -0.04 -14.23 -1.77
CA LEU A 31 0.80 -13.85 -0.63
C LEU A 31 -0.08 -13.35 0.52
N TRP A 32 0.07 -13.95 1.69
CA TRP A 32 -0.70 -13.64 2.86
C TRP A 32 0.03 -12.65 3.77
N LEU A 33 -0.66 -11.59 4.15
CA LEU A 33 -0.23 -10.63 5.16
C LEU A 33 -1.02 -10.84 6.45
N THR A 34 -0.28 -10.99 7.55
CA THR A 34 -0.84 -10.90 8.90
C THR A 34 -1.11 -9.44 9.27
N ARG A 35 -2.01 -9.20 10.22
CA ARG A 35 -2.28 -7.86 10.78
C ARG A 35 -1.00 -7.10 11.15
N ARG A 36 -0.09 -7.75 11.87
CA ARG A 36 1.20 -7.17 12.27
C ARG A 36 2.03 -6.75 11.06
N MET A 37 2.07 -7.58 10.02
CA MET A 37 2.84 -7.28 8.82
C MET A 37 2.21 -6.15 8.01
N THR A 38 0.88 -6.14 7.91
CA THR A 38 0.12 -5.05 7.29
C THR A 38 0.41 -3.71 7.97
N GLN A 39 0.39 -3.65 9.30
CA GLN A 39 0.72 -2.43 10.03
C GLN A 39 2.13 -1.90 9.70
N ARG A 40 3.13 -2.79 9.63
CA ARG A 40 4.51 -2.42 9.28
C ARG A 40 4.63 -1.94 7.84
N LEU A 41 3.95 -2.62 6.90
CA LEU A 41 3.92 -2.25 5.49
C LEU A 41 3.28 -0.87 5.31
N VAL A 42 2.11 -0.64 5.91
CA VAL A 42 1.40 0.64 5.82
C VAL A 42 2.27 1.76 6.38
N ALA A 43 2.88 1.59 7.56
CA ALA A 43 3.78 2.59 8.15
C ALA A 43 4.94 2.95 7.20
N ALA A 44 5.56 1.95 6.56
CA ALA A 44 6.67 2.17 5.64
C ALA A 44 6.25 2.91 4.35
N LEU A 45 5.06 2.60 3.83
CA LEU A 45 4.50 3.30 2.67
C LEU A 45 4.11 4.74 3.00
N VAL A 46 3.47 4.96 4.16
CA VAL A 46 3.11 6.30 4.66
C VAL A 46 4.37 7.17 4.81
N ASP A 47 5.43 6.64 5.43
CA ASP A 47 6.73 7.30 5.53
C ASP A 47 7.30 7.64 4.14
N GLY A 48 7.19 6.72 3.18
CA GLY A 48 7.62 6.94 1.80
C GLY A 48 6.93 8.13 1.12
N VAL A 49 5.61 8.21 1.21
CA VAL A 49 4.84 9.27 0.54
C VAL A 49 4.97 10.63 1.24
N GLN A 50 5.20 10.64 2.56
CA GLN A 50 5.36 11.87 3.34
C GLN A 50 6.70 12.55 3.07
N ARG A 51 7.81 11.80 3.01
CA ARG A 51 9.15 12.36 2.76
C ARG A 51 9.31 13.05 1.40
N GLN A 52 8.41 12.80 0.46
CA GLN A 52 8.47 13.38 -0.88
C GLN A 52 7.79 14.74 -0.99
N ILE A 53 7.02 15.17 0.02
CA ILE A 53 6.45 16.51 0.04
C ILE A 53 7.51 17.47 0.59
N ALA A 54 7.90 18.44 -0.24
CA ALA A 54 8.84 19.48 0.16
C ALA A 54 8.30 20.26 1.36
N GLU A 55 9.12 20.43 2.38
CA GLU A 55 8.75 21.24 3.53
C GLU A 55 8.66 22.73 3.13
N PRO A 56 7.58 23.44 3.52
CA PRO A 56 7.49 24.87 3.27
C PRO A 56 8.60 25.61 4.03
N PRO A 57 9.37 26.51 3.37
CA PRO A 57 10.38 27.28 4.06
C PRO A 57 9.73 28.24 5.09
N ALA A 58 10.41 28.42 6.23
CA ALA A 58 10.22 29.51 7.18
C ALA A 58 8.78 29.82 7.72
N ALA A 59 7.86 28.85 7.74
CA ALA A 59 6.56 29.01 8.42
C ALA A 59 6.58 28.56 9.91
N ARG A 60 5.64 29.07 10.72
CA ARG A 60 5.38 28.58 12.08
C ARG A 60 4.98 27.10 12.04
N ALA A 61 5.34 26.32 13.06
CA ALA A 61 5.18 24.86 13.05
C ALA A 61 3.74 24.40 12.71
N GLU A 62 2.72 25.02 13.31
CA GLU A 62 1.31 24.70 13.06
C GLU A 62 0.89 24.92 11.60
N VAL A 63 1.33 26.04 11.00
CA VAL A 63 1.05 26.38 9.60
C VAL A 63 1.74 25.39 8.66
N LYS A 64 2.95 24.93 9.01
CA LYS A 64 3.66 23.89 8.25
C LYS A 64 2.91 22.57 8.26
N VAL A 65 2.41 22.13 9.42
CA VAL A 65 1.65 20.87 9.53
C VAL A 65 0.39 20.93 8.67
N ALA A 66 -0.37 22.03 8.74
CA ALA A 66 -1.57 22.21 7.94
C ALA A 66 -1.27 22.22 6.42
N ALA A 67 -0.22 22.93 5.99
CA ALA A 67 0.19 22.98 4.59
C ALA A 67 0.64 21.62 4.06
N LEU A 68 1.43 20.87 4.84
CA LEU A 68 1.86 19.51 4.50
C LEU A 68 0.68 18.53 4.42
N ALA A 69 -0.31 18.67 5.30
CA ALA A 69 -1.52 17.87 5.26
C ALA A 69 -2.32 18.16 3.97
N ALA A 70 -2.54 19.42 3.63
CA ALA A 70 -3.25 19.82 2.40
C ALA A 70 -2.53 19.33 1.14
N ALA A 71 -1.20 19.43 1.08
CA ALA A 71 -0.40 18.92 -0.01
C ALA A 71 -0.54 17.38 -0.15
N ASN A 72 -0.59 16.64 0.97
CA ASN A 72 -0.83 15.21 0.94
C ASN A 72 -2.23 14.85 0.44
N VAL A 73 -3.27 15.58 0.87
CA VAL A 73 -4.65 15.39 0.38
C VAL A 73 -4.69 15.58 -1.13
N TYR A 74 -4.11 16.69 -1.63
CA TYR A 74 -4.07 16.98 -3.05
C TYR A 74 -3.34 15.88 -3.85
N ALA A 75 -2.15 15.47 -3.39
CA ALA A 75 -1.39 14.40 -4.03
C ALA A 75 -2.13 13.05 -4.02
N GLN A 76 -2.89 12.76 -2.96
CA GLN A 76 -3.71 11.56 -2.88
C GLN A 76 -4.88 11.59 -3.89
N LEU A 77 -5.57 12.72 -4.01
CA LEU A 77 -6.63 12.91 -5.00
C LEU A 77 -6.10 12.75 -6.43
N GLN A 78 -4.96 13.35 -6.74
CA GLN A 78 -4.33 13.21 -8.06
C GLN A 78 -3.96 11.75 -8.37
N ALA A 79 -3.49 11.00 -7.37
CA ALA A 79 -3.20 9.58 -7.53
C ALA A 79 -4.46 8.74 -7.80
N ARG A 80 -5.61 9.07 -7.17
CA ARG A 80 -6.91 8.43 -7.47
C ARG A 80 -7.32 8.64 -8.92
N ILE A 81 -7.30 9.89 -9.37
CA ILE A 81 -7.73 10.27 -10.72
C ILE A 81 -6.83 9.61 -11.78
N SER A 82 -5.53 9.51 -11.49
CA SER A 82 -4.54 8.92 -12.39
C SER A 82 -4.57 7.39 -12.43
N LYS A 83 -5.42 6.72 -11.63
CA LYS A 83 -5.48 5.26 -11.56
C LYS A 83 -6.11 4.70 -12.82
N LYS A 84 -5.31 4.03 -13.64
CA LYS A 84 -5.81 3.30 -14.81
C LYS A 84 -6.57 2.05 -14.34
N PRO A 85 -7.78 1.78 -14.86
CA PRO A 85 -8.44 0.50 -14.64
C PRO A 85 -7.56 -0.62 -15.19
N ALA A 86 -7.23 -1.58 -14.32
CA ALA A 86 -6.57 -2.82 -14.70
C ALA A 86 -7.44 -3.97 -14.18
N PRO A 87 -7.60 -5.06 -14.96
CA PRO A 87 -8.31 -6.23 -14.48
C PRO A 87 -7.62 -6.75 -13.20
N PRO A 88 -8.39 -7.09 -12.15
CA PRO A 88 -7.81 -7.66 -10.95
C PRO A 88 -7.15 -9.00 -11.27
N VAL A 89 -6.03 -9.30 -10.62
CA VAL A 89 -5.42 -10.62 -10.70
C VAL A 89 -6.13 -11.54 -9.70
N GLU A 90 -6.63 -12.67 -10.19
CA GLU A 90 -7.34 -13.67 -9.39
C GLU A 90 -6.69 -15.05 -9.57
N PRO A 91 -5.70 -15.40 -8.71
CA PRO A 91 -5.01 -16.66 -8.81
C PRO A 91 -5.97 -17.84 -8.64
N PRO A 92 -5.86 -18.90 -9.47
CA PRO A 92 -6.69 -20.08 -9.34
C PRO A 92 -6.49 -20.73 -7.96
N SER A 93 -7.42 -21.57 -7.51
CA SER A 93 -7.35 -22.20 -6.19
C SER A 93 -6.10 -23.04 -5.96
N ALA A 94 -5.54 -23.61 -7.03
CA ALA A 94 -4.28 -24.38 -7.01
C ALA A 94 -3.01 -23.50 -7.05
N ALA A 95 -3.15 -22.17 -7.18
CA ALA A 95 -2.00 -21.28 -7.23
C ALA A 95 -1.19 -21.38 -5.92
N PRO A 96 0.16 -21.27 -6.01
CA PRO A 96 1.02 -21.29 -4.83
C PRO A 96 0.60 -20.23 -3.82
N GLN A 97 0.54 -20.63 -2.55
CA GLN A 97 0.18 -19.75 -1.43
C GLN A 97 1.35 -19.65 -0.45
N HIS A 98 1.65 -18.43 -0.03
CA HIS A 98 2.80 -18.17 0.83
C HIS A 98 2.48 -17.14 1.90
N LEU A 99 2.93 -17.41 3.13
CA LEU A 99 2.85 -16.45 4.23
C LEU A 99 4.09 -15.54 4.21
N ILE A 100 3.86 -14.23 4.17
CA ILE A 100 4.94 -13.24 4.25
C ILE A 100 5.46 -13.19 5.68
N GLN A 101 6.76 -13.43 5.84
CA GLN A 101 7.44 -13.40 7.14
C GLN A 101 8.24 -12.11 7.35
N GLU A 102 8.74 -11.52 6.27
CA GLU A 102 9.49 -10.28 6.30
C GLU A 102 9.20 -9.46 5.04
N ILE A 103 9.25 -8.13 5.19
CA ILE A 103 9.18 -7.19 4.09
C ILE A 103 10.42 -6.33 4.14
N GLY A 104 11.31 -6.50 3.17
CA GLY A 104 12.40 -5.57 2.91
C GLY A 104 11.86 -4.33 2.21
N VAL A 105 12.21 -3.13 2.68
CA VAL A 105 11.82 -1.87 2.05
C VAL A 105 13.06 -1.11 1.67
N ARG A 106 13.17 -0.75 0.39
CA ARG A 106 14.29 0.04 -0.15
C ARG A 106 13.75 1.24 -0.93
N ASN A 107 14.54 2.30 -0.97
CA ASN A 107 14.27 3.46 -1.81
C ASN A 107 14.89 3.24 -3.19
N GLY A 108 14.10 3.45 -4.23
CA GLY A 108 14.53 3.55 -5.61
C GLY A 108 14.77 5.01 -6.02
N ARG A 109 15.01 5.22 -7.31
CA ARG A 109 15.12 6.55 -7.89
C ARG A 109 13.75 7.25 -7.91
N ASN A 110 13.75 8.58 -7.86
CA ASN A 110 12.55 9.42 -7.97
C ASN A 110 11.44 9.08 -6.96
N GLY A 111 11.81 8.71 -5.73
CA GLY A 111 10.85 8.40 -4.67
C GLY A 111 10.14 7.06 -4.84
N ALA A 112 10.54 6.23 -5.80
CA ALA A 112 10.02 4.87 -5.93
C ALA A 112 10.37 4.03 -4.68
N ARG A 113 9.49 3.12 -4.29
CA ARG A 113 9.72 2.14 -3.23
C ARG A 113 9.85 0.76 -3.85
N ILE A 114 10.85 0.02 -3.41
CA ILE A 114 11.06 -1.37 -3.77
C ILE A 114 10.77 -2.20 -2.52
N LEU A 115 9.77 -3.06 -2.63
CA LEU A 115 9.32 -3.96 -1.58
C LEU A 115 9.72 -5.37 -1.91
N GLU A 116 10.36 -6.05 -0.96
CA GLU A 116 10.79 -7.43 -1.10
C GLU A 116 10.05 -8.29 -0.08
N PHE A 117 9.07 -9.05 -0.54
CA PHE A 117 8.30 -9.98 0.28
C PHE A 117 9.07 -11.30 0.41
N ARG A 118 9.52 -11.61 1.63
CA ARG A 118 10.20 -12.87 1.94
C ARG A 118 9.23 -13.85 2.58
N CYS A 119 9.19 -15.05 2.01
CA CYS A 119 8.40 -16.17 2.47
C CYS A 119 9.34 -17.31 2.82
N ARG A 120 8.98 -18.21 3.75
CA ARG A 120 9.85 -19.30 4.18
C ARG A 120 10.23 -20.25 3.05
N ASP A 121 9.26 -20.60 2.22
CA ASP A 121 9.36 -21.73 1.30
C ASP A 121 9.64 -21.31 -0.15
N ARG A 122 10.07 -20.06 -0.39
CA ARG A 122 10.29 -19.52 -1.74
C ARG A 122 11.29 -18.35 -1.75
N GLY A 123 11.90 -18.11 -2.90
CA GLY A 123 12.69 -16.89 -3.14
C GLY A 123 11.87 -15.60 -3.02
N PRO A 124 12.52 -14.44 -2.82
CA PRO A 124 11.80 -13.18 -2.63
C PRO A 124 10.87 -12.83 -3.82
N ALA A 125 9.73 -12.21 -3.49
CA ALA A 125 8.87 -11.55 -4.46
C ALA A 125 9.06 -10.03 -4.35
N THR A 126 9.38 -9.38 -5.45
CA THR A 126 9.72 -7.95 -5.44
C THR A 126 8.64 -7.15 -6.15
N LEU A 127 8.20 -6.07 -5.54
CA LEU A 127 7.25 -5.10 -6.10
C LEU A 127 7.89 -3.72 -6.10
N MET A 128 7.94 -3.07 -7.26
CA MET A 128 8.39 -1.69 -7.37
C MET A 128 7.17 -0.78 -7.56
N LEU A 129 7.09 0.27 -6.76
CA LEU A 129 6.00 1.24 -6.79
C LEU A 129 6.55 2.65 -6.95
N SER A 130 6.12 3.34 -8.00
CA SER A 130 6.24 4.78 -8.09
C SER A 130 5.51 5.47 -6.93
N LEU A 131 5.76 6.77 -6.74
CA LEU A 131 5.09 7.54 -5.69
C LEU A 131 3.56 7.52 -5.84
N THR A 132 3.08 7.59 -7.07
CA THR A 132 1.64 7.52 -7.39
C THR A 132 1.06 6.15 -7.05
N GLU A 133 1.74 5.07 -7.42
CA GLU A 133 1.29 3.71 -7.13
C GLU A 133 1.31 3.39 -5.64
N GLN A 134 2.29 3.92 -4.88
CA GLN A 134 2.29 3.83 -3.42
C GLN A 134 1.01 4.44 -2.81
N ARG A 135 0.62 5.63 -3.28
CA ARG A 135 -0.62 6.31 -2.85
C ARG A 135 -1.86 5.52 -3.23
N GLN A 136 -1.95 5.02 -4.45
CA GLN A 136 -3.07 4.18 -4.90
C GLN A 136 -3.17 2.88 -4.11
N TRP A 137 -2.04 2.25 -3.78
CA TRP A 137 -2.05 1.00 -3.04
C TRP A 137 -2.37 1.19 -1.56
N LEU A 138 -1.96 2.32 -0.95
CA LEU A 138 -2.39 2.69 0.41
C LEU A 138 -3.92 2.72 0.55
N GLU A 139 -4.67 3.09 -0.49
CA GLU A 139 -6.14 3.05 -0.47
C GLU A 139 -6.69 1.63 -0.48
N SER A 140 -6.13 0.77 -1.34
CA SER A 140 -6.50 -0.64 -1.38
C SER A 140 -6.23 -1.31 -0.02
N LEU A 141 -5.08 -1.01 0.60
CA LEU A 141 -4.74 -1.49 1.94
C LEU A 141 -5.68 -0.94 3.00
N LYS A 142 -6.04 0.35 2.92
CA LYS A 142 -6.99 0.97 3.85
C LYS A 142 -8.37 0.34 3.75
N SER A 143 -8.87 0.10 2.54
CA SER A 143 -10.13 -0.58 2.29
C SER A 143 -10.12 -2.01 2.86
N ALA A 144 -9.04 -2.77 2.61
CA ALA A 144 -8.89 -4.12 3.16
C ALA A 144 -8.81 -4.12 4.71
N CYS A 145 -8.11 -3.16 5.32
CA CYS A 145 -8.09 -3.02 6.78
C CYS A 145 -9.46 -2.64 7.34
N GLY A 146 -10.23 -1.80 6.64
CA GLY A 146 -11.61 -1.46 6.98
C GLY A 146 -12.52 -2.68 6.97
N ALA A 147 -12.47 -3.49 5.91
CA ALA A 147 -13.21 -4.76 5.84
C ALA A 147 -12.83 -5.74 6.96
N ALA A 148 -11.56 -5.75 7.35
CA ALA A 148 -11.04 -6.55 8.47
C ALA A 148 -11.38 -5.97 9.85
N HIS A 149 -11.99 -4.78 9.93
CA HIS A 149 -12.18 -4.01 11.18
C HIS A 149 -10.88 -3.78 11.96
N TRP A 150 -9.75 -3.72 11.25
CA TRP A 150 -8.46 -3.46 11.85
C TRP A 150 -8.26 -1.96 12.06
N ALA A 151 -8.48 -1.50 13.28
CA ALA A 151 -8.01 -0.20 13.73
C ALA A 151 -6.47 -0.23 13.80
N LEU A 152 -5.82 0.47 12.86
CA LEU A 152 -4.37 0.62 12.84
C LEU A 152 -4.03 2.11 13.04
N ASP A 153 -3.21 2.42 14.04
CA ASP A 153 -2.82 3.82 14.37
C ASP A 153 -1.74 4.39 13.43
N VAL A 154 -1.46 3.70 12.32
CA VAL A 154 -0.44 4.09 11.33
C VAL A 154 -1.00 4.95 10.21
N TRP A 155 -2.33 5.11 10.14
CA TRP A 155 -2.97 5.94 9.14
C TRP A 155 -2.81 7.42 9.50
N PRO A 156 -2.23 8.24 8.62
CA PRO A 156 -2.06 9.65 8.91
C PRO A 156 -3.39 10.40 8.78
N GLY A 157 -3.52 11.52 9.50
CA GLY A 157 -4.76 12.30 9.54
C GLY A 157 -5.27 12.78 8.17
N TRP A 158 -4.37 13.03 7.22
CA TRP A 158 -4.74 13.42 5.84
C TRP A 158 -5.36 12.27 5.02
N MET A 159 -5.23 11.02 5.47
CA MET A 159 -5.95 9.87 4.91
C MET A 159 -7.24 9.58 5.63
N ALA A 160 -7.54 10.20 6.77
CA ALA A 160 -8.78 9.97 7.51
C ALA A 160 -9.97 10.04 6.53
N PRO A 161 -11.00 9.20 6.70
CA PRO A 161 -12.21 9.41 5.93
C PRO A 161 -12.61 10.86 6.17
N GLY A 162 -12.53 11.69 5.13
CA GLY A 162 -13.23 12.96 5.14
C GLY A 162 -14.65 12.59 5.52
N ALA A 163 -15.20 13.24 6.54
CA ALA A 163 -16.59 13.10 6.93
C ALA A 163 -17.39 12.91 5.64
N GLN A 164 -17.92 11.70 5.44
CA GLN A 164 -18.82 11.47 4.32
C GLN A 164 -19.93 12.47 4.55
N ASP A 165 -20.10 13.36 3.59
CA ASP A 165 -21.20 14.30 3.51
C ASP A 165 -22.48 13.57 3.91
N GLY A 166 -23.15 14.10 4.93
CA GLY A 166 -24.52 13.73 5.19
C GLY A 166 -25.36 14.24 4.02
N GLU A 167 -26.04 13.32 3.35
CA GLU A 167 -27.40 13.50 2.85
C GLU A 167 -28.08 12.13 2.68
#